data_AF-A0A969MUB5-F1
#
_entry.id   AF-A0A969MUB5-F1
#
_cell.length_a   1.000
_cell.length_b   1.000
_cell.length_c   1.000
_cell.angle_alpha   90.00
_cell.angle_beta   90.00
_cell.angle_gamma   90.00
#
_symmetry.space_group_name_H-M   'P 1'
#
loop_
_entity.id
_entity.type
_entity.pdbx_description
1 polymer ?
#
loop_
_entity_poly.entity_id
_entity_poly.type
_entity_poly.pdbx_seq_one_letter_code
_entity_poly.pdbx_strand_id
1 'polypeptide(L)'
;MNTSIVDQKLQSYRGALNDLLYAMQQLAADINNPELRDTTDRLRRNISEPFLFVVVGEVKAGKSSFVNALLSAEVCATDIEPCTDMVQQIVYSAESFVTQVEPNLRKIGLPIEILKDISIVDTPGTNTVIQDHQIITERYIPNSDLTFFLSCLPKNPYQKKCLGFLKLCQHRMA
;
A
#
# COMPACT_ATOMS: atom_id res chain seq x y z
N MET A 1 -16.15 13.34 17.04
CA MET A 1 -14.69 13.10 16.95
C MET A 1 -14.40 12.93 15.48
N ASN A 2 -13.61 13.81 14.87
CA ASN A 2 -13.28 13.73 13.44
C ASN A 2 -12.35 12.53 13.22
N THR A 3 -12.91 11.42 12.79
CA THR A 3 -12.24 10.13 12.58
C THR A 3 -11.57 10.03 11.20
N SER A 4 -11.09 11.15 10.66
CA SER A 4 -10.33 11.11 9.41
C SER A 4 -8.85 11.08 9.74
N ILE A 5 -8.19 9.96 9.41
CA ILE A 5 -6.74 9.79 9.54
C ILE A 5 -5.99 10.66 8.52
N VAL A 6 -6.69 11.09 7.48
CA VAL A 6 -6.16 11.92 6.40
C VAL A 6 -6.41 13.40 6.73
N ASP A 7 -5.37 14.23 6.62
CA ASP A 7 -5.46 15.67 6.86
C ASP A 7 -6.58 16.30 6.00
N GLN A 8 -7.44 17.11 6.63
CA GLN A 8 -8.55 17.80 5.97
C GLN A 8 -8.08 18.74 4.83
N LYS A 9 -6.86 19.29 4.92
CA LYS A 9 -6.21 20.00 3.80
C LYS A 9 -5.90 19.07 2.64
N LEU A 10 -5.40 17.87 2.91
CA LEU A 10 -5.07 16.90 1.88
C LEU A 10 -6.32 16.42 1.14
N GLN A 11 -7.43 16.22 1.87
CA GLN A 11 -8.74 15.98 1.26
C GLN A 11 -9.20 17.15 0.38
N SER A 12 -9.01 18.39 0.84
CA SER A 12 -9.36 19.59 0.08
C SER A 12 -8.53 19.73 -1.20
N TYR A 13 -7.21 19.45 -1.15
CA TYR A 13 -6.34 19.45 -2.32
C TYR A 13 -6.70 18.34 -3.31
N ARG A 14 -7.03 17.13 -2.83
CA ARG A 14 -7.53 16.04 -3.68
C ARG A 14 -8.84 16.43 -4.38
N GLY A 15 -9.75 17.10 -3.68
CA GLY A 15 -10.99 17.64 -4.25
C GLY A 15 -10.71 18.64 -5.38
N ALA A 16 -9.89 19.67 -5.10
CA ALA A 16 -9.54 20.68 -6.10
C ALA A 16 -8.82 20.10 -7.33
N LEU A 17 -7.93 19.12 -7.14
CA LEU A 17 -7.27 18.42 -8.24
C LEU A 17 -8.25 17.59 -9.07
N ASN A 18 -9.21 16.91 -8.43
CA ASN A 18 -10.25 16.17 -9.14
C ASN A 18 -11.13 17.11 -9.99
N ASP A 19 -11.50 18.27 -9.46
CA ASP A 19 -12.28 19.27 -10.19
C ASP A 19 -11.51 19.81 -11.41
N LEU A 20 -10.21 20.06 -11.25
CA LEU A 20 -9.34 20.50 -12.34
C LEU A 20 -9.17 19.43 -13.41
N LEU A 21 -8.94 18.17 -13.02
CA LEU A 21 -8.87 17.05 -13.97
C LEU A 21 -10.21 16.84 -14.69
N TYR A 22 -11.32 17.02 -13.99
CA TYR A 22 -12.64 16.96 -14.61
C TYR A 22 -12.82 18.06 -15.68
N ALA A 23 -12.40 19.29 -15.38
CA ALA A 23 -12.41 20.38 -16.36
C ALA A 23 -11.50 20.09 -17.56
N MET A 24 -10.30 19.54 -17.34
CA MET A 24 -9.40 19.11 -18.42
C MET A 24 -10.01 18.00 -19.29
N GLN A 25 -10.76 17.07 -18.68
CA GLN A 25 -11.44 16.00 -19.40
C GLN A 25 -12.58 16.53 -20.28
N GLN A 26 -13.32 17.53 -19.81
CA GLN A 26 -14.34 18.23 -20.61
C GLN A 26 -13.70 18.99 -21.78
N LEU A 27 -12.60 19.71 -21.54
CA LEU A 27 -11.83 20.36 -22.62
C LEU A 27 -11.30 19.35 -23.65
N ALA A 28 -10.73 18.23 -23.19
CA ALA A 28 -10.30 17.13 -24.04
C ALA A 28 -11.45 16.55 -24.87
N ALA A 29 -12.66 16.59 -24.30
CA ALA A 29 -13.86 16.16 -24.99
C ALA A 29 -14.31 17.12 -26.10
N ASP A 30 -14.24 18.42 -25.83
CA ASP A 30 -14.61 19.47 -26.80
C ASP A 30 -13.64 19.53 -27.98
N ILE A 31 -12.34 19.34 -27.75
CA ILE A 31 -11.32 19.27 -28.82
C ILE A 31 -11.26 17.89 -29.51
N ASN A 32 -12.09 16.95 -29.06
CA ASN A 32 -12.21 15.58 -29.56
C ASN A 32 -10.87 14.82 -29.61
N ASN A 33 -10.02 15.01 -28.59
CA ASN A 33 -8.71 14.37 -28.49
C ASN A 33 -8.81 13.12 -27.58
N PRO A 34 -8.77 11.90 -28.14
CA PRO A 34 -8.92 10.67 -27.36
C PRO A 34 -7.73 10.35 -26.46
N GLU A 35 -6.49 10.74 -26.85
CA GLU A 35 -5.30 10.51 -26.03
C GLU A 35 -5.32 11.34 -24.74
N LEU A 36 -5.73 12.60 -24.86
CA LEU A 36 -5.88 13.50 -23.72
C LEU A 36 -7.00 13.01 -22.79
N ARG A 37 -8.13 12.54 -23.33
CA ARG A 37 -9.19 11.91 -22.53
C ARG A 37 -8.66 10.71 -21.73
N ASP A 38 -7.95 9.77 -22.38
CA ASP A 38 -7.42 8.59 -21.70
C ASP A 38 -6.39 8.96 -20.62
N THR A 39 -5.51 9.91 -20.91
CA THR A 39 -4.50 10.39 -19.95
C THR A 39 -5.16 11.03 -18.72
N THR A 40 -6.18 11.87 -18.93
CA THR A 40 -6.89 12.55 -17.84
C THR A 40 -7.71 11.57 -17.00
N ASP A 41 -8.33 10.56 -17.65
CA ASP A 41 -9.03 9.48 -16.96
C ASP A 41 -8.09 8.64 -16.09
N ARG A 42 -6.88 8.33 -16.58
CA ARG A 42 -5.86 7.62 -15.79
C ARG A 42 -5.44 8.43 -14.56
N LEU A 43 -5.12 9.72 -14.75
CA LEU A 43 -4.73 10.61 -13.65
C LEU A 43 -5.84 10.71 -12.60
N ARG A 44 -7.10 10.82 -13.04
CA ARG A 44 -8.25 10.92 -12.14
C ARG A 44 -8.43 9.66 -11.30
N ARG A 45 -8.25 8.48 -11.89
CA ARG A 45 -8.29 7.20 -11.16
C ARG A 45 -7.21 7.16 -10.08
N ASN A 46 -5.97 7.52 -10.43
CA ASN A 46 -4.83 7.51 -9.50
C ASN A 46 -5.02 8.46 -8.30
N ILE A 47 -5.57 9.66 -8.51
CA ILE A 47 -5.81 10.62 -7.40
C ILE A 47 -6.86 10.11 -6.42
N SER A 48 -7.83 9.34 -6.91
CA SER A 48 -8.89 8.75 -6.09
C SER A 48 -8.46 7.46 -5.37
N GLU A 49 -7.23 6.97 -5.58
CA GLU A 49 -6.76 5.78 -4.90
C GLU A 49 -6.55 6.03 -3.39
N PRO A 50 -6.89 5.04 -2.53
CA PRO A 50 -6.63 5.12 -1.11
C PRO A 50 -5.12 5.18 -0.84
N PHE A 51 -4.73 5.79 0.27
CA PHE A 51 -3.32 5.93 0.66
C PHE A 51 -2.67 4.56 0.81
N LEU A 52 -1.64 4.28 0.03
CA LEU A 52 -0.98 2.98 0.01
C LEU A 52 0.08 2.91 1.10
N PHE A 53 -0.24 2.15 2.15
CA PHE A 53 0.66 1.86 3.26
C PHE A 53 1.30 0.49 3.07
N VAL A 54 2.62 0.49 2.94
CA VAL A 54 3.39 -0.76 2.77
C VAL A 54 4.14 -1.06 4.06
N VAL A 55 3.95 -2.26 4.60
CA VAL A 55 4.62 -2.70 5.83
C VAL A 55 5.68 -3.74 5.45
N VAL A 56 6.95 -3.42 5.67
CA VAL A 56 8.10 -4.28 5.34
C VAL A 56 8.98 -4.53 6.55
N GLY A 57 9.62 -5.70 6.61
CA GLY A 57 10.43 -6.07 7.77
C GLY A 57 10.76 -7.55 7.84
N GLU A 58 11.57 -7.95 8.82
CA GLU A 58 12.00 -9.35 8.96
C GLU A 58 10.85 -10.30 9.36
N VAL A 59 11.01 -11.61 9.09
CA VAL A 59 10.06 -12.64 9.54
C VAL A 59 10.02 -12.62 11.07
N LYS A 60 8.82 -12.64 11.68
CA LYS A 60 8.60 -12.50 13.13
C LYS A 60 8.96 -11.13 13.73
N ALA A 61 9.03 -10.06 12.92
CA ALA A 61 9.15 -8.68 13.41
C ALA A 61 7.85 -8.07 13.97
N GLY A 62 6.77 -8.85 14.05
CA GLY A 62 5.47 -8.36 14.53
C GLY A 62 4.68 -7.55 13.50
N LYS A 63 4.96 -7.69 12.20
CA LYS A 63 4.25 -6.98 11.11
C LYS A 63 2.76 -7.23 11.11
N SER A 64 2.36 -8.50 11.12
CA SER A 64 0.96 -8.90 11.15
C SER A 64 0.27 -8.46 12.46
N SER A 65 0.99 -8.43 13.58
CA SER A 65 0.49 -7.86 14.84
C SER A 65 0.31 -6.34 14.77
N PHE A 66 1.23 -5.62 14.12
CA PHE A 66 1.13 -4.18 13.90
C PHE A 66 -0.06 -3.83 12.99
N VAL A 67 -0.26 -4.58 11.90
CA VAL A 67 -1.40 -4.42 11.00
C VAL A 67 -2.71 -4.68 11.74
N ASN A 68 -2.79 -5.75 12.55
CA ASN A 68 -3.98 -6.04 13.36
C ASN A 68 -4.27 -4.94 14.38
N ALA A 69 -3.24 -4.39 15.04
CA ALA A 69 -3.38 -3.27 15.96
C ALA A 69 -3.86 -2.00 15.25
N LEU A 70 -3.31 -1.71 14.06
CA LEU A 70 -3.70 -0.55 13.26
C LEU A 70 -5.14 -0.64 12.78
N LEU A 71 -5.57 -1.83 12.36
CA LEU A 71 -6.94 -2.08 11.91
C LEU A 71 -7.93 -2.30 13.07
N SER A 72 -7.43 -2.40 14.31
CA SER A 72 -8.21 -2.80 15.49
C SER A 72 -9.04 -4.08 15.25
N ALA A 73 -8.52 -4.97 14.41
CA ALA A 73 -9.18 -6.18 13.95
C ALA A 73 -8.14 -7.28 13.72
N GLU A 74 -8.50 -8.53 14.03
CA GLU A 74 -7.65 -9.70 13.77
C GLU A 74 -7.78 -10.11 12.29
N VAL A 75 -7.03 -9.43 11.42
CA VAL A 75 -7.09 -9.61 9.96
C VAL A 75 -6.05 -10.62 9.49
N CYS A 76 -4.83 -10.49 9.99
CA CYS A 76 -3.73 -11.38 9.68
C CYS A 76 -3.62 -12.44 10.79
N ALA A 77 -3.56 -13.72 10.43
CA ALA A 77 -3.34 -14.79 11.40
C ALA A 77 -2.00 -14.56 12.12
N THR A 78 -2.06 -14.38 13.44
CA THR A 78 -0.87 -14.25 14.31
C THR A 78 -0.22 -15.59 14.64
N ASP A 79 -0.68 -16.67 14.00
CA ASP A 79 -0.21 -18.02 14.28
C ASP A 79 1.24 -18.22 13.88
N ILE A 80 1.89 -19.02 14.71
CA ILE A 80 3.34 -19.25 14.82
C ILE A 80 3.91 -20.04 13.61
N GLU A 81 3.08 -20.35 12.61
CA GLU A 81 3.51 -20.94 11.36
C GLU A 81 4.09 -19.87 10.41
N PRO A 82 5.13 -20.18 9.61
CA PRO A 82 5.69 -19.24 8.66
C PRO A 82 4.69 -18.99 7.52
N CYS A 83 3.72 -18.10 7.73
CA CYS A 83 2.72 -17.71 6.72
C CYS A 83 3.19 -16.57 5.80
N THR A 84 4.43 -16.09 5.97
CA THR A 84 4.95 -14.87 5.31
C THR A 84 5.82 -15.19 4.10
N ASP A 85 5.33 -15.97 3.14
CA ASP A 85 5.91 -16.09 1.79
C ASP A 85 5.04 -15.42 0.71
N MET A 86 3.85 -14.92 1.07
CA MET A 86 2.89 -14.31 0.15
C MET A 86 2.59 -12.85 0.54
N VAL A 87 2.57 -11.95 -0.45
CA VAL A 87 2.15 -10.55 -0.26
C VAL A 87 0.65 -10.50 -0.02
N GLN A 88 0.21 -9.76 1.00
CA GLN A 88 -1.19 -9.60 1.34
C GLN A 88 -1.60 -8.14 1.16
N GLN A 89 -2.54 -7.88 0.25
CA GLN A 89 -3.12 -6.56 0.06
C GLN A 89 -4.49 -6.50 0.73
N ILE A 90 -4.61 -5.66 1.75
CA ILE A 90 -5.84 -5.44 2.52
C ILE A 90 -6.49 -4.15 2.02
N VAL A 91 -7.73 -4.27 1.55
CA VAL A 91 -8.52 -3.17 1.00
C VAL A 91 -9.92 -3.13 1.61
N TYR A 92 -10.58 -1.98 1.49
CA TYR A 92 -11.98 -1.89 1.87
C TYR A 92 -12.87 -2.72 0.95
N SER A 93 -13.84 -3.41 1.54
CA SER A 93 -14.92 -4.09 0.85
C SER A 93 -16.16 -4.11 1.73
N ALA A 94 -17.35 -3.94 1.15
CA ALA A 94 -18.59 -4.07 1.92
C ALA A 94 -18.79 -5.49 2.47
N GLU A 95 -18.29 -6.50 1.76
CA GLU A 95 -18.32 -7.90 2.18
C GLU A 95 -16.90 -8.42 2.38
N SER A 96 -16.69 -9.22 3.43
CA SER A 96 -15.40 -9.83 3.69
C SER A 96 -15.09 -10.87 2.62
N PHE A 97 -13.99 -10.72 1.90
CA PHE A 97 -13.57 -11.71 0.92
C PHE A 97 -12.07 -11.94 1.02
N VAL A 98 -11.66 -13.11 0.54
CA VAL A 98 -10.25 -13.37 0.31
C VAL A 98 -10.06 -14.05 -1.04
N THR A 99 -9.27 -13.42 -1.91
CA THR A 99 -9.03 -13.87 -3.27
C THR A 99 -7.54 -13.94 -3.53
N GLN A 100 -7.09 -15.04 -4.11
CA GLN A 100 -5.73 -15.15 -4.62
C GLN A 100 -5.69 -14.53 -6.03
N VAL A 101 -4.93 -13.45 -6.18
CA VAL A 101 -4.82 -12.70 -7.45
C VAL A 101 -3.65 -13.22 -8.27
N GLU A 102 -2.52 -13.47 -7.62
CA GLU A 102 -1.32 -14.07 -8.20
C GLU A 102 -0.81 -15.18 -7.27
N PRO A 103 0.11 -16.06 -7.72
CA PRO A 103 0.70 -17.10 -6.86
C PRO A 103 1.29 -16.55 -5.56
N ASN A 104 1.86 -15.34 -5.63
CA ASN A 104 2.53 -14.66 -4.51
C ASN A 104 1.75 -13.42 -4.02
N LEU A 105 0.49 -13.23 -4.43
CA LEU A 105 -0.34 -12.09 -4.03
C LEU A 105 -1.76 -12.51 -3.69
N ARG A 106 -2.16 -12.21 -2.44
CA ARG A 106 -3.52 -12.39 -1.94
C ARG A 106 -4.15 -11.04 -1.67
N LYS A 107 -5.41 -10.88 -2.07
CA LYS A 107 -6.23 -9.70 -1.77
C LYS A 107 -7.27 -10.05 -0.72
N ILE A 108 -7.33 -9.26 0.34
CA ILE A 108 -8.25 -9.40 1.47
C ILE A 108 -9.14 -8.15 1.49
N GLY A 109 -10.43 -8.33 1.32
CA GLY A 109 -11.42 -7.27 1.43
C GLY A 109 -12.08 -7.30 2.80
N LEU A 110 -12.18 -6.16 3.48
CA LEU A 110 -12.82 -6.06 4.79
C LEU A 110 -13.70 -4.81 4.94
N PRO A 111 -14.82 -4.92 5.68
CA PRO A 111 -15.73 -3.80 5.92
C PRO A 111 -15.24 -2.90 7.08
N ILE A 112 -13.98 -2.46 7.04
CA ILE A 112 -13.41 -1.55 8.04
C ILE A 112 -13.31 -0.15 7.46
N GLU A 113 -13.89 0.85 8.12
CA GLU A 113 -13.96 2.22 7.58
C GLU A 113 -12.59 2.84 7.31
N ILE A 114 -11.58 2.53 8.13
CA ILE A 114 -10.21 3.00 7.93
C ILE A 114 -9.67 2.63 6.53
N LEU A 115 -10.07 1.47 6.01
CA LEU A 115 -9.61 0.97 4.72
C LEU A 115 -10.22 1.73 3.52
N LYS A 116 -11.25 2.56 3.75
CA LYS A 116 -11.76 3.46 2.71
C LYS A 116 -10.73 4.53 2.36
N ASP A 117 -9.95 4.93 3.35
CA ASP A 117 -8.92 5.96 3.24
C ASP A 117 -7.53 5.38 2.97
N ILE A 118 -7.23 4.18 3.50
CA ILE A 118 -5.92 3.52 3.38
C ILE A 118 -6.02 2.12 2.76
N SER A 119 -5.01 1.73 1.98
CA SER A 119 -4.79 0.36 1.55
C SER A 119 -3.51 -0.15 2.21
N ILE A 120 -3.55 -1.31 2.84
CA ILE A 120 -2.38 -1.86 3.54
C ILE A 120 -1.81 -3.03 2.73
N VAL A 121 -0.49 -3.07 2.60
CA VAL A 121 0.24 -4.21 2.04
C VAL A 121 1.12 -4.78 3.14
N ASP A 122 0.74 -5.96 3.65
CA ASP A 122 1.60 -6.76 4.52
C ASP A 122 2.49 -7.64 3.63
N THR A 123 3.79 -7.58 3.89
CA THR A 123 4.78 -8.24 3.05
C THR A 123 5.44 -9.42 3.73
N PRO A 124 5.86 -10.44 2.96
CA PRO A 124 6.69 -11.52 3.47
C PRO A 124 7.96 -11.00 4.14
N GLY A 125 8.44 -11.72 5.15
CA GLY A 125 9.60 -11.26 5.90
C GLY A 125 10.89 -11.34 5.07
N THR A 126 11.70 -10.28 5.10
CA THR A 126 12.90 -10.10 4.26
C THR A 126 14.10 -11.03 4.58
N ASN A 127 13.86 -12.16 5.26
CA ASN A 127 14.91 -13.14 5.56
C ASN A 127 15.22 -14.07 4.37
N THR A 128 14.28 -14.22 3.44
CA THR A 128 14.54 -14.76 2.11
C THR A 128 15.13 -13.65 1.24
N VAL A 129 16.05 -14.01 0.36
CA VAL A 129 16.87 -13.09 -0.43
C VAL A 129 15.99 -12.01 -1.10
N ILE A 130 16.38 -10.75 -0.92
CA ILE A 130 15.74 -9.52 -1.46
C ILE A 130 15.43 -9.60 -2.97
N GLN A 131 16.04 -10.56 -3.69
CA GLN A 131 15.86 -10.82 -5.11
C GLN A 131 14.51 -11.47 -5.47
N ASP A 132 13.89 -12.24 -4.57
CA ASP A 132 12.64 -12.96 -4.89
C ASP A 132 11.40 -12.06 -4.74
N HIS A 133 11.54 -10.92 -4.06
CA HIS A 133 10.44 -10.02 -3.74
C HIS A 133 10.40 -8.77 -4.64
N GLN A 134 10.54 -9.00 -5.96
CA GLN A 134 10.42 -7.94 -6.97
C GLN A 134 9.06 -7.23 -6.88
N ILE A 135 7.98 -7.95 -6.62
CA ILE A 135 6.63 -7.37 -6.52
C ILE A 135 6.60 -6.23 -5.48
N ILE A 136 7.22 -6.42 -4.32
CA ILE A 136 7.24 -5.39 -3.26
C ILE A 136 8.10 -4.20 -3.69
N THR A 137 9.32 -4.46 -4.14
CA THR A 137 10.33 -3.42 -4.40
C THR A 137 10.17 -2.72 -5.75
N GLU A 138 9.42 -3.29 -6.70
CA GLU A 138 9.15 -2.72 -8.03
C GLU A 138 7.72 -2.20 -8.18
N ARG A 139 6.72 -2.83 -7.54
CA ARG A 139 5.32 -2.41 -7.69
C ARG A 139 4.78 -1.64 -6.49
N TYR A 140 5.09 -2.05 -5.26
CA TYR A 140 4.46 -1.46 -4.08
C TYR A 140 5.26 -0.31 -3.47
N ILE A 141 6.57 -0.46 -3.28
CA ILE A 141 7.42 0.59 -2.68
C ILE A 141 7.44 1.89 -3.50
N PRO A 142 7.68 1.87 -4.83
CA PRO A 142 7.73 3.10 -5.62
C PRO A 142 6.39 3.85 -5.67
N ASN A 143 5.28 3.11 -5.56
CA ASN A 143 3.92 3.67 -5.60
C ASN A 143 3.33 3.87 -4.20
N SER A 144 4.09 3.58 -3.12
CA SER A 144 3.60 3.74 -1.75
C SER A 144 3.65 5.19 -1.30
N ASP A 145 2.60 5.64 -0.63
CA ASP A 145 2.60 6.96 0.03
C ASP A 145 3.37 6.91 1.36
N LEU A 146 3.35 5.75 2.03
CA LEU A 146 4.05 5.53 3.29
C LEU A 146 4.55 4.09 3.38
N THR A 147 5.83 3.92 3.67
CA THR A 147 6.40 2.59 3.97
C THR A 147 6.85 2.52 5.42
N PHE A 148 6.30 1.56 6.19
CA PHE A 148 6.76 1.21 7.52
C PHE A 148 7.81 0.11 7.44
N PHE A 149 8.99 0.37 8.01
CA PHE A 149 10.04 -0.64 8.18
C PHE A 149 10.04 -1.13 9.62
N LEU A 150 9.61 -2.39 9.84
CA LEU A 150 9.59 -3.05 11.14
C LEU A 150 10.79 -3.99 11.26
N SER A 151 11.58 -3.82 12.32
CA SER A 151 12.71 -4.69 12.64
C SER A 151 12.60 -5.19 14.08
N CYS A 152 12.73 -6.51 14.26
CA CYS A 152 12.81 -7.10 15.59
C CYS A 152 14.24 -6.91 16.10
N LEU A 153 14.46 -5.99 17.05
CA LEU A 153 15.73 -5.92 17.75
C LEU A 153 15.79 -7.01 18.82
N PRO A 154 16.72 -7.97 18.67
CA PRO A 154 17.48 -8.31 19.87
C PRO A 154 18.99 -8.06 19.78
N LYS A 155 19.63 -7.82 18.61
CA LYS A 155 21.11 -7.75 18.57
C LYS A 155 21.82 -6.72 17.68
N ASN A 156 21.27 -6.21 16.57
CA ASN A 156 21.95 -5.12 15.84
C ASN A 156 21.04 -4.45 14.78
N PRO A 157 20.68 -3.16 14.90
CA PRO A 157 19.91 -2.44 13.88
C PRO A 157 20.67 -2.23 12.56
N TYR A 158 21.99 -2.47 12.52
CA TYR A 158 22.84 -2.35 11.33
C TYR A 158 23.08 -3.67 10.59
N GLN A 159 22.20 -4.65 10.75
CA GLN A 159 22.33 -5.90 10.00
C GLN A 159 22.41 -5.58 8.50
N LYS A 160 23.54 -5.94 7.86
CA LYS A 160 23.88 -5.52 6.48
C LYS A 160 22.75 -5.73 5.47
N LYS A 161 21.89 -6.72 5.69
CA LYS A 161 20.71 -7.03 4.87
C LYS A 161 19.60 -5.98 5.00
N CYS A 162 19.26 -5.55 6.21
CA CYS A 162 18.27 -4.49 6.45
C CYS A 162 18.74 -3.15 5.87
N LEU A 163 20.02 -2.79 6.07
CA LEU A 163 20.60 -1.58 5.48
C LEU A 163 20.67 -1.66 3.95
N GLY A 164 20.95 -2.84 3.39
CA GLY A 164 20.92 -3.06 1.94
C GLY A 164 19.52 -2.87 1.34
N PHE A 165 18.49 -3.37 2.02
CA PHE A 165 17.10 -3.17 1.63
C PHE A 165 16.67 -1.70 1.70
N LEU A 166 17.05 -0.99 2.77
CA LEU A 166 16.80 0.45 2.92
C LEU A 166 17.45 1.27 1.79
N LYS A 167 18.70 0.95 1.43
CA LYS A 167 19.40 1.57 0.29
C LYS A 167 18.71 1.27 -1.04
N LEU A 168 18.20 0.05 -1.24
CA LEU A 168 17.46 -0.32 -2.44
C LEU A 168 16.14 0.46 -2.56
N CYS A 169 15.41 0.63 -1.46
CA CYS A 169 14.17 1.41 -1.44
C CYS A 169 14.45 2.90 -1.70
N GLN A 170 15.48 3.47 -1.06
CA GLN A 170 15.89 4.85 -1.31
C GLN A 170 16.27 5.11 -2.77
N HIS A 171 16.93 4.16 -3.43
CA HIS A 171 17.30 4.32 -4.84
C HIS A 171 16.11 4.22 -5.80
N ARG A 172 15.03 3.51 -5.41
CA ARG A 172 13.84 3.30 -6.24
C ARG A 172 12.68 4.28 -5.96
N MET A 173 12.79 5.06 -4.89
CA MET A 173 11.87 6.16 -4.57
C MET A 173 12.33 7.51 -5.15
N ALA A 174 13.56 7.59 -5.67
CA ALA A 174 14.14 8.77 -6.32
C ALA A 174 14.00 8.68 -7.86
#